data_AF-A0A7X3MPB8-F1
#
_entry.id   AF-A0A7X3MPB8-F1
#
_cell.length_a   1.000
_cell.length_b   1.000
_cell.length_c   1.000
_cell.angle_alpha   90.00
_cell.angle_beta   90.00
_cell.angle_gamma   90.00
#
_symmetry.space_group_name_H-M   'P 1'
#
loop_
_entity.id
_entity.type
_entity.pdbx_description
1 polymer ?
#
loop_
_entity_poly.entity_id
_entity_poly.type
_entity_poly.pdbx_seq_one_letter_code
_entity_poly.pdbx_strand_id
1 'polypeptide(L)'
;MFDDWKLTMGQLSEMSKESKKKSLSYRVSTPEERAKRQAEVHKRCEYIMMLKAQGLNYATIACRLGLSPSQVSKIARDYIHRMHP
;
A
#
# COMPACT_ATOMS: atom_id res chain seq x y z
N MET A 1 3.04 -14.77 -48.33
CA MET A 1 1.89 -14.63 -47.41
C MET A 1 1.94 -15.71 -46.32
N PHE A 2 3.06 -15.84 -45.59
CA PHE A 2 3.20 -16.83 -44.49
C PHE A 2 3.99 -16.26 -43.29
N ASP A 3 4.18 -14.94 -43.23
CA ASP A 3 5.04 -14.27 -42.24
C ASP A 3 4.25 -13.61 -41.10
N ASP A 4 2.94 -13.42 -41.27
CA ASP A 4 2.10 -12.67 -40.31
C ASP A 4 1.73 -13.51 -39.06
N TRP A 5 1.57 -14.83 -39.20
CA TRP A 5 1.21 -15.71 -38.09
C TRP A 5 2.34 -15.84 -37.05
N LYS A 6 3.61 -15.82 -37.47
CA LYS A 6 4.73 -15.93 -36.51
C LYS A 6 4.84 -14.72 -35.59
N LEU A 7 4.38 -13.55 -36.03
CA LEU A 7 4.37 -12.33 -35.21
C LEU A 7 3.34 -12.42 -34.07
N THR A 8 2.15 -12.97 -34.36
CA THR A 8 1.04 -13.07 -33.39
C THR A 8 1.32 -14.11 -32.30
N MET A 9 1.92 -15.26 -32.66
CA MET A 9 2.35 -16.27 -31.68
C MET A 9 3.48 -15.77 -30.79
N GLY A 10 4.40 -14.97 -31.33
CA GLY A 10 5.47 -14.32 -30.56
C GLY A 10 4.92 -13.35 -29.52
N GLN A 11 3.94 -12.51 -29.90
CA GLN A 11 3.29 -11.55 -29.00
C GLN A 11 2.45 -12.22 -27.91
N LEU A 12 1.73 -13.31 -28.22
CA LEU A 12 0.95 -14.07 -27.23
C LEU A 12 1.84 -14.75 -26.17
N SER A 13 3.02 -15.23 -26.58
CA SER A 13 4.02 -15.79 -25.67
C SER A 13 4.57 -14.73 -24.69
N GLU A 14 4.85 -13.52 -25.17
CA GLU A 14 5.36 -12.43 -24.32
C GLU A 14 4.30 -11.95 -23.33
N MET A 15 3.03 -11.80 -23.76
CA MET A 15 1.92 -11.43 -22.88
C MET A 15 1.66 -12.47 -21.76
N SER A 16 1.84 -13.77 -22.04
CA SER A 16 1.68 -14.82 -21.03
C SER A 16 2.82 -14.84 -20.00
N LYS A 17 4.05 -14.53 -20.42
CA LYS A 17 5.20 -14.41 -19.51
C LYS A 17 5.04 -13.21 -18.57
N GLU A 18 4.46 -12.11 -19.03
CA GLU A 18 4.18 -10.93 -18.22
C GLU A 18 3.07 -11.16 -17.17
N SER A 19 2.02 -11.90 -17.54
CA SER A 19 0.97 -12.32 -16.60
C SER A 19 1.51 -13.24 -15.49
N LYS A 20 2.44 -14.16 -15.82
CA LYS A 20 3.07 -15.04 -14.81
C LYS A 20 4.04 -14.29 -13.89
N LYS A 21 4.74 -13.26 -14.38
CA LYS A 21 5.59 -12.39 -13.53
C LYS A 21 4.77 -11.60 -12.51
N LYS A 22 3.58 -11.10 -12.89
CA LYS A 22 2.61 -10.51 -11.95
C LYS A 22 2.08 -11.53 -10.94
N SER A 23 1.85 -12.77 -11.38
CA SER A 23 1.30 -13.82 -10.53
C SER A 23 2.30 -14.43 -9.53
N LEU A 24 3.62 -14.17 -9.60
CA LEU A 24 4.58 -14.70 -8.59
C LEU A 24 5.16 -13.61 -7.67
N SER A 25 4.93 -12.34 -7.97
CA SER A 25 5.46 -11.21 -7.18
C SER A 25 4.74 -10.98 -5.85
N TYR A 26 3.63 -11.68 -5.58
CA TYR A 26 2.88 -11.51 -4.31
C TYR A 26 3.67 -11.95 -3.05
N ARG A 27 4.76 -12.72 -3.18
CA ARG A 27 5.58 -13.15 -2.02
C ARG A 27 6.75 -12.23 -1.70
N VAL A 28 7.20 -11.39 -2.62
CA VAL A 28 8.37 -10.53 -2.43
C VAL A 28 7.98 -9.13 -2.82
N SER A 29 7.39 -8.37 -1.89
CA SER A 29 7.36 -6.92 -2.03
C SER A 29 8.80 -6.45 -2.22
N THR A 30 9.10 -5.86 -3.37
CA THR A 30 10.43 -5.30 -3.62
C THR A 30 10.76 -4.30 -2.50
N PRO A 31 12.05 -4.05 -2.19
CA PRO A 31 12.41 -3.05 -1.19
C PRO A 31 11.77 -1.68 -1.48
N GLU A 32 11.57 -1.35 -2.75
CA GLU A 32 10.85 -0.14 -3.18
C GLU A 32 9.36 -0.17 -2.86
N GLU A 33 8.65 -1.27 -3.13
CA GLU A 33 7.23 -1.42 -2.77
C GLU A 33 7.04 -1.39 -1.25
N ARG A 34 7.98 -1.99 -0.50
CA ARG A 34 7.99 -1.94 0.95
C ARG A 34 8.19 -0.50 1.45
N ALA A 35 9.12 0.25 0.87
CA ALA A 35 9.35 1.66 1.19
C ALA A 35 8.12 2.52 0.86
N LYS A 36 7.49 2.32 -0.30
CA LYS A 36 6.25 3.02 -0.69
C LYS A 36 5.11 2.74 0.29
N ARG A 37 4.91 1.47 0.66
CA ARG A 37 3.90 1.08 1.65
C ARG A 37 4.18 1.69 3.02
N GLN A 38 5.44 1.71 3.47
CA GLN A 38 5.82 2.36 4.72
C GLN A 38 5.59 3.88 4.67
N ALA A 39 5.92 4.55 3.58
CA ALA A 39 5.67 5.97 3.40
C ALA A 39 4.17 6.29 3.41
N GLU A 40 3.33 5.45 2.79
CA GLU A 40 1.88 5.61 2.82
C GLU A 40 1.32 5.45 4.24
N VAL A 41 1.82 4.45 4.99
CA VAL A 41 1.48 4.26 6.39
C VAL A 41 1.91 5.46 7.22
N HIS A 42 3.12 6.00 7.01
CA HIS A 42 3.61 7.18 7.73
C HIS A 42 2.71 8.40 7.50
N LYS A 43 2.39 8.72 6.25
CA LYS A 43 1.48 9.82 5.90
C LYS A 43 0.12 9.68 6.57
N ARG A 44 -0.41 8.45 6.65
CA ARG A 44 -1.66 8.18 7.38
C ARG A 44 -1.52 8.43 8.88
N CYS A 45 -0.39 8.05 9.49
CA CYS A 45 -0.15 8.30 10.91
C CYS A 45 -0.09 9.82 11.20
N GLU A 46 0.65 10.57 10.39
CA GLU A 46 0.74 12.03 10.52
C GLU A 46 -0.64 12.70 10.40
N TYR A 47 -1.44 12.24 9.43
CA TYR A 47 -2.80 12.75 9.27
C TYR A 47 -3.70 12.46 10.47
N ILE A 48 -3.61 11.26 11.06
CA ILE A 48 -4.32 10.91 12.31
C ILE A 48 -3.90 11.84 13.46
N MET A 49 -2.60 12.11 13.60
CA MET A 49 -2.07 13.00 14.63
C MET A 49 -2.49 14.45 14.43
N MET A 50 -2.50 14.93 13.19
CA MET A 50 -2.99 16.27 12.85
C MET A 50 -4.48 16.42 13.23
N LEU A 51 -5.32 15.43 12.86
CA LEU A 51 -6.74 15.44 13.26
C LEU A 51 -6.91 15.38 14.78
N LYS A 52 -6.02 14.64 15.47
CA LYS A 52 -6.04 14.59 16.93
C LYS A 52 -5.66 15.94 17.55
N ALA A 53 -4.68 16.65 16.99
CA ALA A 53 -4.29 18.00 17.41
C ALA A 53 -5.42 19.02 17.19
N GLN A 54 -6.28 18.80 16.20
CA GLN A 54 -7.51 19.58 15.98
C GLN A 54 -8.64 19.25 16.99
N GLY A 55 -8.40 18.36 17.96
CA GLY A 55 -9.37 17.98 18.99
C GLY A 55 -10.38 16.93 18.54
N LEU A 56 -10.22 16.30 17.37
CA LEU A 56 -11.13 15.25 16.92
C LEU A 56 -10.98 13.99 17.78
N ASN A 57 -12.12 13.35 18.06
CA ASN A 57 -12.15 12.08 18.76
C ASN A 57 -11.72 10.94 17.83
N TYR A 58 -11.14 9.87 18.39
CA TYR A 58 -10.71 8.70 17.64
C TYR A 58 -11.85 8.02 16.88
N ALA A 59 -13.09 8.06 17.40
CA ALA A 59 -14.27 7.57 16.69
C ALA A 59 -14.53 8.37 15.40
N THR A 60 -14.42 9.69 15.46
CA THR A 60 -14.61 10.57 14.28
C THR A 60 -13.49 10.37 13.26
N ILE A 61 -12.25 10.25 13.72
CA ILE A 61 -11.08 9.98 12.87
C ILE A 61 -11.22 8.60 12.19
N ALA A 62 -11.66 7.60 12.94
CA ALA A 62 -11.92 6.25 12.45
C ALA A 62 -12.98 6.25 11.34
N CYS A 63 -14.12 6.93 11.54
CA CYS A 63 -15.15 7.08 10.52
C CYS A 63 -14.64 7.79 9.25
N ARG A 64 -13.82 8.85 9.40
CA ARG A 64 -13.25 9.58 8.25
C ARG A 64 -12.27 8.75 7.44
N LEU A 65 -11.55 7.84 8.08
CA LEU A 65 -10.50 7.03 7.45
C LEU A 65 -10.96 5.62 7.07
N GLY A 66 -12.20 5.24 7.36
CA GLY A 66 -12.69 3.89 7.16
C GLY A 66 -11.94 2.85 8.02
N LEU A 67 -11.42 3.28 9.16
CA LEU A 67 -10.68 2.42 10.09
C LEU A 67 -11.52 2.12 11.33
N SER A 68 -11.12 1.10 12.08
CA SER A 68 -11.68 0.88 13.41
C SER A 68 -11.04 1.81 14.45
N PRO A 69 -11.78 2.25 15.49
CA PRO A 69 -11.23 3.09 16.56
C PRO A 69 -10.03 2.45 17.28
N SER A 70 -10.02 1.11 17.41
CA SER A 70 -8.93 0.34 18.00
C SER A 70 -7.65 0.40 17.15
N GLN A 71 -7.78 0.35 15.82
CA GLN A 71 -6.65 0.55 14.90
C GLN A 71 -6.08 1.97 15.02
N VAL A 72 -6.94 2.99 15.06
CA VAL A 72 -6.51 4.39 15.22
C VAL A 72 -5.75 4.59 16.54
N SER A 73 -6.25 4.02 17.64
CA SER A 73 -5.57 4.07 18.95
C SER A 73 -4.20 3.38 18.92
N LYS A 74 -4.10 2.21 18.28
CA LYS A 74 -2.82 1.50 18.14
C LYS A 74 -1.81 2.34 17.34
N ILE A 75 -2.24 2.89 16.20
CA ILE A 75 -1.41 3.75 15.34
C ILE A 75 -0.90 4.98 16.11
N ALA A 76 -1.78 5.62 16.88
CA ALA A 76 -1.42 6.77 17.70
C ALA A 76 -0.34 6.43 18.74
N ARG A 77 -0.48 5.30 19.43
CA ARG A 77 0.51 4.84 20.42
C ARG A 77 1.85 4.51 19.77
N ASP A 78 1.83 3.72 18.69
CA ASP A 78 3.04 3.34 17.96
C ASP A 78 3.78 4.59 17.44
N TYR A 79 3.07 5.63 17.02
CA TYR A 79 3.66 6.89 16.59
C TYR A 79 4.36 7.62 17.74
N ILE A 80 3.72 7.74 18.91
CA ILE A 80 4.30 8.39 20.09
C ILE A 80 5.57 7.65 20.54
N HIS A 81 5.53 6.32 20.62
CA HIS A 81 6.69 5.50 20.97
C HIS A 81 7.88 5.65 20.01
N ARG A 82 7.63 5.92 18.72
CA ARG A 82 8.69 6.16 17.74
C ARG A 82 9.26 7.57 17.79
N MET A 83 8.45 8.57 18.17
CA MET A 83 8.86 9.97 18.23
C MET A 83 9.51 10.34 19.58
N HIS A 84 9.15 9.64 20.66
CA HIS A 84 9.69 9.83 22.00
C HIS A 84 10.18 8.48 22.56
N PRO A 85 11.40 8.04 22.21
CA PRO A 85 11.98 6.78 22.69
C PRO A 85 12.28 6.79 24.20
#